data_AF-A0A4Y2GR45-F1
#
_entry.id   AF-A0A4Y2GR45-F1
#
_cell.length_a   1.000
_cell.length_b   1.000
_cell.length_c   1.000
_cell.angle_alpha   90.00
_cell.angle_beta   90.00
_cell.angle_gamma   90.00
#
_symmetry.space_group_name_H-M   'P 1'
#
loop_
_entity.id
_entity.type
_entity.pdbx_description
1 polymer ?
#
loop_
_entity_poly.entity_id
_entity_poly.type
_entity_poly.pdbx_seq_one_letter_code
_entity_poly.pdbx_strand_id
1 'polypeptide(L)'
;MDQGVLQNVKCSYRKMLLRKLIESDGSSDFLLQLLKNVTMKDVIYWVSESWDNVTQNCLAKSWKKLRSSIADSSKVEQNEQKRNSSAY
;
A
#
# COMPACT_ATOMS: atom_id res chain seq x y z
N MET A 1 2.76 3.38 -4.14
CA MET A 1 1.85 3.33 -2.99
C MET A 1 2.57 3.84 -1.76
N ASP A 2 1.91 4.61 -0.89
CA ASP A 2 2.53 5.12 0.33
C ASP A 2 2.89 4.00 1.30
N GLN A 3 4.03 4.14 1.98
CA GLN A 3 4.52 3.12 2.91
C GLN A 3 3.56 2.94 4.10
N GLY A 4 2.89 4.00 4.55
CA GLY A 4 1.89 3.96 5.61
C GLY A 4 0.62 3.20 5.19
N VAL A 5 0.14 3.42 3.96
CA VAL A 5 -1.01 2.68 3.42
C VAL A 5 -0.70 1.18 3.34
N LEU A 6 0.46 0.81 2.80
CA LEU A 6 0.88 -0.59 2.71
C LEU A 6 1.08 -1.22 4.10
N GLN A 7 1.63 -0.48 5.06
CA GLN A 7 1.83 -0.94 6.42
C GLN A 7 0.50 -1.17 7.15
N ASN A 8 -0.49 -0.31 6.91
CA ASN A 8 -1.84 -0.46 7.46
C ASN A 8 -2.53 -1.71 6.91
N VAL A 9 -2.46 -1.96 5.60
CA VAL A 9 -3.01 -3.18 4.99
C VAL A 9 -2.37 -4.44 5.58
N LYS A 10 -1.04 -4.45 5.75
CA LYS A 10 -0.33 -5.56 6.42
C LYS A 10 -0.77 -5.74 7.88
N CYS A 11 -1.02 -4.63 8.58
CA CYS A 11 -1.49 -4.66 9.97
C CYS A 11 -2.90 -5.28 10.07
N SER A 12 -3.84 -4.84 9.23
CA SER A 12 -5.21 -5.36 9.19
C SER A 12 -5.25 -6.84 8.84
N TYR A 13 -4.45 -7.26 7.85
CA TYR A 13 -4.28 -8.67 7.50
C TYR A 13 -3.80 -9.51 8.69
N ARG A 14 -2.76 -9.07 9.41
CA ARG A 14 -2.26 -9.76 10.60
C ARG A 14 -3.31 -9.85 11.71
N LYS A 15 -4.04 -8.77 11.97
CA LYS A 15 -5.13 -8.78 12.96
C LYS A 15 -6.21 -9.80 12.59
N MET A 16 -6.55 -9.92 11.32
CA MET A 16 -7.53 -10.90 10.85
C MET A 16 -7.02 -12.34 11.00
N LEU A 17 -5.77 -12.61 10.60
CA LEU A 17 -5.15 -13.93 10.80
C LEU A 17 -5.11 -14.30 12.28
N LEU A 18 -4.73 -13.37 13.16
CA LEU A 18 -4.69 -13.60 14.60
C LEU A 18 -6.09 -13.88 15.17
N ARG A 19 -7.10 -13.11 14.76
CA ARG A 19 -8.50 -13.35 15.15
C ARG A 19 -8.92 -14.78 14.78
N LYS A 20 -8.64 -15.19 13.54
CA LYS A 20 -8.99 -16.52 13.04
C LYS A 20 -8.19 -17.64 13.71
N LEU A 21 -6.94 -17.40 14.06
CA LEU A 21 -6.10 -18.35 14.80
C LEU A 21 -6.56 -18.53 16.25
N ILE A 22 -7.04 -17.46 16.90
CA ILE A 22 -7.63 -17.54 18.25
C ILE A 22 -8.98 -18.27 18.20
N GLU A 23 -9.75 -18.11 17.12
CA GLU A 23 -10.98 -18.86 16.87
C GLU A 23 -10.73 -20.35 16.58
N SER A 24 -9.49 -20.74 16.26
CA SER A 24 -9.14 -22.13 15.98
C SER A 24 -8.52 -22.81 17.19
N ASP A 25 -8.50 -24.14 17.16
CA ASP A 25 -7.84 -25.00 18.15
C ASP A 25 -6.31 -24.92 18.11
N GLY A 26 -5.73 -23.97 17.39
CA GLY A 26 -4.30 -23.78 17.23
C GLY A 26 -3.62 -24.76 16.28
N SER A 27 -4.36 -25.59 15.53
CA SER A 27 -3.76 -26.51 14.55
C SER A 27 -3.12 -25.76 13.37
N SER A 28 -1.90 -26.17 12.99
CA SER A 28 -1.19 -25.58 11.84
C SER A 28 -1.90 -25.79 10.51
N ASP A 29 -2.65 -26.89 10.37
CA ASP A 29 -3.43 -27.18 9.16
C ASP A 29 -4.59 -26.19 8.97
N PHE A 30 -5.14 -25.66 10.06
CA PHE A 30 -6.20 -24.66 10.01
C PHE A 30 -5.74 -23.35 9.35
N LEU A 31 -4.51 -22.90 9.61
CA LEU A 31 -3.97 -21.70 8.96
C LEU A 31 -3.89 -21.85 7.44
N LEU A 32 -3.46 -23.03 6.98
CA LEU A 32 -3.29 -23.31 5.57
C LEU A 32 -4.65 -23.40 4.84
N GLN A 33 -5.66 -23.98 5.50
CA GLN A 33 -7.04 -23.97 5.02
C GLN A 33 -7.64 -22.56 5.03
N LEU A 34 -7.40 -21.78 6.08
CA LEU A 34 -7.88 -20.40 6.19
C LEU A 34 -7.36 -19.54 5.04
N LEU A 35 -6.06 -19.61 4.74
CA LEU A 35 -5.44 -18.87 3.65
C LEU A 35 -6.04 -19.25 2.28
N LYS A 36 -6.38 -20.53 2.09
CA LYS A 36 -7.08 -21.00 0.88
C LYS A 36 -8.51 -20.50 0.79
N ASN A 37 -9.16 -20.24 1.92
CA ASN A 37 -10.54 -19.77 2.01
C ASN A 37 -10.68 -18.25 1.95
N VAL A 38 -9.57 -17.50 1.92
CA VAL A 38 -9.60 -16.04 1.77
C VAL A 38 -10.21 -15.70 0.41
N THR A 39 -11.31 -14.93 0.44
CA THR A 39 -12.00 -14.50 -0.77
C THR A 39 -11.61 -13.07 -1.14
N MET A 40 -11.89 -12.69 -2.40
CA MET A 40 -11.72 -11.30 -2.84
C MET A 40 -12.55 -10.30 -2.01
N LYS A 41 -13.71 -10.74 -1.50
CA LYS A 41 -14.56 -9.93 -0.61
C LYS A 41 -13.82 -9.58 0.69
N ASP A 42 -13.12 -10.55 1.27
CA ASP A 42 -12.36 -10.35 2.51
C ASP A 42 -11.22 -9.36 2.28
N VAL A 43 -10.52 -9.49 1.14
CA VAL A 43 -9.45 -8.57 0.75
C VAL A 43 -9.97 -7.14 0.60
N ILE A 44 -11.11 -6.95 -0.09
CA ILE A 44 -11.74 -5.63 -0.25
C ILE A 44 -12.10 -5.04 1.12
N TYR A 45 -12.65 -5.86 2.02
CA TYR A 45 -13.01 -5.41 3.36
C TYR A 45 -11.78 -4.98 4.16
N TRP A 46 -10.68 -5.73 4.10
CA TRP A 46 -9.43 -5.34 4.78
C TRP A 46 -8.84 -4.07 4.22
N VAL A 47 -8.91 -3.85 2.90
CA VAL A 47 -8.45 -2.60 2.29
C VAL A 47 -9.31 -1.43 2.78
N SER A 48 -10.63 -1.61 2.87
CA SER A 48 -11.54 -0.61 3.44
C SER A 48 -11.20 -0.30 4.91
N GLU A 49 -11.07 -1.31 5.76
CA GLU A 49 -10.71 -1.15 7.18
C GLU A 49 -9.32 -0.49 7.33
N SER A 50 -8.39 -0.82 6.43
CA SER A 50 -7.06 -0.20 6.42
C SER A 50 -7.09 1.26 6.04
N TRP A 51 -8.02 1.65 5.15
CA TRP A 51 -8.24 3.02 4.72
C TRP A 51 -8.69 3.90 5.88
N ASP A 52 -9.58 3.40 6.75
CA ASP A 52 -10.00 4.13 7.96
C ASP A 52 -8.85 4.41 8.93
N ASN A 53 -7.82 3.56 8.91
CA ASN A 53 -6.61 3.73 9.72
C ASN A 53 -5.55 4.61 9.04
N VAL A 54 -5.75 5.04 7.78
CA VAL A 54 -4.83 5.95 7.09
C VAL A 54 -5.01 7.36 7.65
N THR A 55 -3.99 7.85 8.35
CA THR A 55 -4.02 9.21 8.90
C THR A 55 -3.89 10.27 7.80
N GLN A 56 -4.45 11.47 8.05
CA GLN A 56 -4.25 12.63 7.17
C GLN A 56 -2.77 12.95 6.95
N ASN A 57 -1.91 12.68 7.94
CA ASN A 57 -0.47 12.87 7.83
C ASN A 57 0.17 11.91 6.82
N CYS A 58 -0.27 10.65 6.75
CA CYS A 58 0.16 9.71 5.72
C CYS A 58 -0.21 10.25 4.33
N LEU A 59 -1.47 10.64 4.12
CA LEU A 59 -1.95 11.24 2.88
C LEU A 59 -1.15 12.48 2.47
N ALA A 60 -0.91 13.40 3.40
CA ALA A 60 -0.14 14.62 3.15
C ALA A 60 1.30 14.31 2.72
N LYS A 61 1.96 13.33 3.37
CA LYS A 61 3.31 12.88 3.00
C LYS A 61 3.32 12.21 1.62
N SER A 62 2.33 11.37 1.33
CA SER A 62 2.19 10.73 0.02
C SER A 62 2.04 11.76 -1.09
N TRP A 63 1.17 12.75 -0.87
CA TRP A 63 0.91 13.81 -1.84
C TRP A 63 2.14 14.69 -2.05
N LYS A 64 2.86 15.04 -0.99
CA LYS A 64 4.12 15.79 -1.09
C LYS A 64 5.16 15.04 -1.91
N LYS A 65 5.32 13.73 -1.67
CA LYS A 65 6.23 12.86 -2.43
C LYS A 65 5.85 12.77 -3.90
N LEU A 66 4.56 12.62 -4.20
CA LEU A 66 4.08 12.59 -5.58
C LEU A 66 4.38 13.91 -6.29
N ARG A 67 4.11 15.04 -5.64
CA ARG A 67 4.35 16.37 -6.20
C ARG A 67 5.83 16.63 -6.49
N SER A 68 6.74 16.19 -5.61
CA SER A 68 8.18 16.27 -5.87
C SER A 68 8.59 15.38 -7.04
N SER A 69 8.11 14.14 -7.10
CA SER A 69 8.43 13.24 -8.22
C SER A 69 7.97 13.77 -9.58
N ILE A 70 6.79 14.40 -9.63
CA ILE A 70 6.30 15.05 -10.86
C ILE A 70 7.22 16.21 -11.23
N ALA A 71 7.55 17.08 -10.28
CA ALA A 71 8.41 18.23 -10.52
C ALA A 71 9.83 17.82 -10.97
N ASP A 72 10.36 16.72 -10.43
CA ASP A 72 11.67 16.19 -10.82
C ASP A 72 11.62 15.61 -12.25
N SER A 73 10.56 14.89 -12.61
CA SER A 73 10.35 14.40 -13.99
C SER A 73 10.31 15.54 -15.00
N SER A 74 9.58 16.62 -14.70
CA SER A 74 9.48 17.79 -15.59
C SER A 74 10.82 18.49 -15.80
N LYS A 75 11.68 18.53 -14.77
CA LYS A 75 13.02 19.13 -14.89
C LYS A 75 13.96 18.28 -15.73
N VAL A 76 13.86 16.96 -15.64
CA VAL A 76 14.65 16.03 -16.46
C VAL A 76 14.29 16.21 -17.93
N GLU A 77 13.00 16.21 -18.27
CA GLU A 77 12.50 16.41 -19.64
C GLU A 77 12.93 17.76 -20.25
N GLN A 78 12.83 18.85 -19.47
CA GLN A 78 13.27 20.18 -19.93
C GLN A 78 14.78 20.28 -20.14
N ASN A 79 15.58 19.60 -19.32
CA ASN A 79 17.03 19.57 -19.45
C ASN A 79 17.48 18.76 -20.67
N GLU A 80 16.77 17.68 -20.99
CA GLU A 80 17.01 16.88 -22.20
C GLU A 80 16.64 17.66 -23.47
N GLN A 81 15.51 18.37 -23.47
CA GLN A 81 15.12 19.23 -24.60
C GLN A 81 16.09 20.40 -24.84
N LYS A 82 16.59 21.03 -23.77
CA LYS A 82 17.60 22.09 -23.87
C LYS A 82 18.95 21.56 -24.38
N ARG A 83 19.37 20.36 -23.97
CA ARG A 83 20.58 19.71 -24.49
C ARG A 83 20.45 19.39 -25.98
N ASN A 84 19.31 18.84 -26.39
CA ASN A 84 19.07 18.47 -27.77
C ASN A 84 18.96 19.70 -28.69
N SER A 85 18.40 20.82 -28.20
CA SER A 85 18.35 22.09 -28.94
C SER A 85 19.69 22.81 -29.04
N SER A 86 20.65 22.54 -28.15
CA SER A 86 21.99 23.15 -28.16
C SER A 86 23.00 22.35 -28.99
N ALA A 87 22.62 21.16 -29.46
CA ALA A 87 23.46 20.29 -30.28
C ALA A 87 23.22 20.46 -31.80
N TYR A 88 22.32 21.37 -32.19
CA TYR A 88 22.05 21.78 -33.57
C TYR A 88 22.46 23.24 -33.79
#